data_AF-A0A2Z2M7M6-F1
#
_entry.id   AF-A0A2Z2M7M6-F1
#
_cell.length_a   1.000
_cell.length_b   1.000
_cell.length_c   1.000
_cell.angle_alpha   90.00
_cell.angle_beta   90.00
_cell.angle_gamma   90.00
#
_symmetry.space_group_name_H-M   'P 1'
#
loop_
_entity.id
_entity.type
_entity.pdbx_description
1 polymer ?
#
loop_
_entity_poly.entity_id
_entity_poly.type
_entity_poly.pdbx_seq_one_letter_code
_entity_poly.pdbx_strand_id
1 'polypeptide(L)'
;MSGSQYSPEAEEVSFSRDNFIEMDVRSEEAYELAKEWFDEVVFTKTLVLENSPDWPTLKEELKELRGRYGKVALLLVTKKPSLIREVKNRNLKALIYVQGGDMRVNRAALEAGVDALISPWLGRKDPGFDHVLAGIAARRNVAIGFSLAPLLRANPYERVQILRFMAKTWQLVDKYSVPRFITSSAESRWEVRGPRDLMSLGINLGMEFPQARASLNFYPRKILLRLK
;
A
#
# COMPACT_ATOMS: atom_id res chain seq x y z
N MET A 1 23.64 -38.40 -29.39
CA MET A 1 23.82 -37.04 -28.85
C MET A 1 22.57 -36.25 -29.20
N SER A 2 21.56 -36.31 -28.33
CA SER A 2 20.27 -35.62 -28.49
C SER A 2 20.33 -34.29 -27.74
N GLY A 3 20.48 -33.19 -28.47
CA GLY A 3 20.42 -31.85 -27.91
C GLY A 3 19.01 -31.52 -27.47
N SER A 4 18.80 -31.33 -26.16
CA SER A 4 17.56 -30.79 -25.63
C SER A 4 17.47 -29.31 -25.98
N GLN A 5 16.56 -28.95 -26.89
CA GLN A 5 16.13 -27.57 -27.05
C GLN A 5 15.29 -27.19 -25.82
N TYR A 6 15.91 -26.44 -24.93
CA TYR A 6 15.22 -25.74 -23.85
C TYR A 6 14.56 -24.50 -24.49
N SER A 7 13.25 -24.54 -24.71
CA SER A 7 12.47 -23.38 -25.14
C SER A 7 12.08 -22.58 -23.90
N PRO A 8 12.56 -21.33 -23.71
CA PRO A 8 12.08 -20.47 -22.66
C PRO A 8 10.80 -19.77 -23.15
N GLU A 9 9.69 -20.49 -23.18
CA GLU A 9 8.37 -19.84 -23.11
C GLU A 9 8.17 -19.39 -21.66
N ALA A 10 8.89 -18.34 -21.29
CA ALA A 10 8.52 -17.53 -20.15
C ALA A 10 7.17 -16.91 -20.52
N GLU A 11 6.13 -17.28 -19.77
CA GLU A 11 4.81 -16.66 -19.82
C GLU A 11 4.96 -15.13 -19.82
N GLU A 12 4.90 -14.51 -21.00
CA GLU A 12 4.65 -13.09 -21.13
C GLU A 12 3.23 -12.88 -20.60
N VAL A 13 3.14 -12.65 -19.29
CA VAL A 13 1.95 -12.08 -18.66
C VAL A 13 1.63 -10.83 -19.46
N SER A 14 0.61 -10.90 -20.32
CA SER A 14 0.25 -9.80 -21.22
C SER A 14 0.24 -8.49 -20.44
N PHE A 15 1.26 -7.67 -20.68
CA PHE A 15 1.47 -6.47 -19.90
C PHE A 15 0.59 -5.40 -20.55
N SER A 16 -0.71 -5.45 -20.24
CA SER A 16 -1.60 -4.36 -20.63
C SER A 16 -1.00 -3.08 -20.10
N ARG A 17 -0.67 -2.18 -21.04
CA ARG A 17 -0.07 -0.90 -20.75
C ARG A 17 -0.95 -0.11 -19.79
N ASP A 18 -2.27 -0.28 -19.85
CA ASP A 18 -3.21 0.61 -19.16
C ASP A 18 -3.98 -0.07 -18.01
N ASN A 19 -3.45 -1.18 -17.47
CA ASN A 19 -4.02 -1.79 -16.27
C ASN A 19 -3.60 -1.01 -15.01
N PHE A 20 -4.54 -0.38 -14.33
CA PHE A 20 -4.31 0.40 -13.11
C PHE A 20 -5.01 -0.21 -11.90
N ILE A 21 -4.36 -0.15 -10.75
CA ILE A 21 -4.82 -0.76 -9.51
C ILE A 21 -4.85 0.28 -8.39
N GLU A 22 -6.02 0.44 -7.77
CA GLU A 22 -6.18 1.23 -6.54
C GLU A 22 -6.04 0.28 -5.34
N MET A 23 -4.98 0.50 -4.54
CA MET A 23 -4.55 -0.44 -3.50
C MET A 23 -5.15 -0.18 -2.11
N ASP A 24 -5.81 0.97 -1.89
CA ASP A 24 -6.40 1.33 -0.60
C ASP A 24 -7.61 2.28 -0.78
N VAL A 25 -8.82 1.72 -0.74
CA VAL A 25 -10.10 2.44 -0.55
C VAL A 25 -10.82 1.89 0.67
N ARG A 26 -11.46 2.75 1.45
CA ARG A 26 -11.91 2.43 2.82
C ARG A 26 -13.39 2.62 3.06
N SER A 27 -14.16 2.97 2.04
CA SER A 27 -15.62 3.03 2.10
C SER A 27 -16.26 2.43 0.86
N GLU A 28 -17.50 1.98 1.01
CA GLU A 28 -18.27 1.37 -0.06
C GLU A 28 -18.48 2.32 -1.25
N GLU A 29 -18.88 3.57 -0.98
CA GLU A 29 -19.08 4.57 -2.04
C GLU A 29 -17.77 4.89 -2.80
N ALA A 30 -16.64 4.93 -2.08
CA ALA A 30 -15.33 5.12 -2.70
C ALA A 30 -14.93 3.92 -3.55
N TYR A 31 -15.23 2.70 -3.10
CA TYR A 31 -14.96 1.47 -3.82
C TYR A 31 -15.74 1.39 -5.14
N GLU A 32 -17.05 1.67 -5.11
CA GLU A 32 -17.86 1.64 -6.34
C GLU A 32 -17.41 2.70 -7.35
N LEU A 33 -17.08 3.91 -6.89
CA LEU A 33 -16.54 4.95 -7.79
C LEU A 33 -15.15 4.57 -8.34
N ALA A 34 -14.26 4.03 -7.50
CA ALA A 34 -12.93 3.63 -7.94
C ALA A 34 -12.99 2.51 -9.01
N LYS A 35 -13.97 1.61 -8.93
CA LYS A 35 -14.18 0.56 -9.95
C LYS A 35 -14.52 1.11 -11.34
N GLU A 36 -15.03 2.33 -11.44
CA GLU A 36 -15.26 2.96 -12.74
C GLU A 36 -13.96 3.42 -13.41
N TRP A 37 -12.87 3.62 -12.64
CA TRP A 37 -11.63 4.25 -13.11
C TRP A 37 -10.39 3.34 -13.05
N PHE A 38 -10.45 2.25 -12.30
CA PHE A 38 -9.34 1.30 -12.10
C PHE A 38 -9.78 -0.12 -12.48
N ASP A 39 -8.88 -0.89 -13.10
CA ASP A 39 -9.11 -2.29 -13.47
C ASP A 39 -9.28 -3.19 -12.24
N GLU A 40 -8.54 -2.88 -11.18
CA GLU A 40 -8.62 -3.61 -9.91
C GLU A 40 -8.63 -2.63 -8.73
N VAL A 41 -9.46 -2.92 -7.72
CA VAL A 41 -9.59 -2.11 -6.51
C VAL A 41 -9.49 -3.02 -5.30
N VAL A 42 -8.71 -2.60 -4.29
CA VAL A 42 -8.56 -3.29 -3.01
C VAL A 42 -9.37 -2.56 -1.94
N PHE A 43 -10.42 -3.23 -1.44
CA PHE A 43 -11.17 -2.72 -0.30
C PHE A 43 -10.37 -2.90 0.99
N THR A 44 -10.17 -1.83 1.74
CA THR A 44 -9.36 -1.81 2.95
C THR A 44 -10.23 -1.61 4.17
N LYS A 45 -10.25 -2.62 5.02
CA LYS A 45 -10.90 -2.55 6.33
C LYS A 45 -9.93 -1.99 7.36
N THR A 46 -10.29 -0.88 7.98
CA THR A 46 -9.54 -0.35 9.13
C THR A 46 -9.81 -1.18 10.38
N LEU A 47 -8.76 -1.59 11.08
CA LEU A 47 -8.81 -2.29 12.36
C LEU A 47 -7.95 -1.55 13.37
N VAL A 48 -8.61 -0.83 14.28
CA VAL A 48 -7.95 -0.18 15.41
C VAL A 48 -7.71 -1.23 16.49
N LEU A 49 -6.45 -1.39 16.91
CA LEU A 49 -6.03 -2.44 17.84
C LEU A 49 -5.37 -1.84 19.08
N GLU A 50 -6.02 -2.04 20.22
CA GLU A 50 -5.42 -1.86 21.54
C GLU A 50 -5.04 -3.19 22.19
N ASN A 51 -5.73 -4.27 21.84
CA ASN A 51 -5.50 -5.64 22.32
C ASN A 51 -5.64 -6.63 21.16
N SER A 52 -5.42 -7.92 21.42
CA SER A 52 -5.67 -8.97 20.43
C SER A 52 -7.15 -8.94 19.99
N PRO A 53 -7.45 -8.97 18.67
CA PRO A 53 -8.82 -8.97 18.20
C PRO A 53 -9.50 -10.32 18.46
N ASP A 54 -10.83 -10.31 18.44
CA ASP A 54 -11.61 -11.54 18.35
C ASP A 54 -11.38 -12.19 16.97
N TRP A 55 -10.57 -13.27 16.96
CA TRP A 55 -10.15 -13.94 15.74
C TRP A 55 -11.30 -14.60 14.96
N PRO A 56 -12.21 -15.38 15.59
CA PRO A 56 -13.43 -15.86 14.93
C PRO A 56 -14.20 -14.75 14.21
N THR A 57 -14.53 -13.67 14.92
CA THR A 57 -15.32 -12.57 14.37
C THR A 57 -14.60 -11.89 13.21
N LEU A 58 -13.31 -11.58 13.37
CA LEU A 58 -12.51 -10.96 12.30
C LEU A 58 -12.39 -11.84 11.05
N LYS A 59 -12.30 -13.18 11.22
CA LYS A 59 -12.22 -14.12 10.10
C LYS A 59 -13.52 -14.18 9.30
N GLU A 60 -14.67 -14.18 9.98
CA GLU A 60 -15.97 -14.17 9.29
C GLU A 60 -16.18 -12.84 8.57
N GLU A 61 -15.88 -11.71 9.22
CA GLU A 61 -15.99 -10.39 8.59
C GLU A 61 -15.09 -10.26 7.36
N LEU A 62 -13.84 -10.76 7.41
CA LEU A 62 -12.95 -10.80 6.24
C LEU A 62 -13.45 -11.75 5.14
N LYS A 63 -14.21 -12.79 5.47
CA LYS A 63 -14.82 -13.68 4.48
C LYS A 63 -15.99 -13.01 3.78
N GLU A 64 -16.86 -12.31 4.52
CA GLU A 64 -17.94 -11.51 3.97
C GLU A 64 -17.41 -10.40 3.05
N LEU A 65 -16.42 -9.63 3.51
CA LEU A 65 -15.80 -8.57 2.71
C LEU A 65 -15.18 -9.09 1.42
N ARG A 66 -14.57 -10.27 1.43
CA ARG A 66 -14.04 -10.91 0.21
C ARG A 66 -15.14 -11.40 -0.72
N GLY A 67 -16.24 -11.91 -0.18
CA GLY A 67 -17.42 -12.24 -0.98
C GLY A 67 -17.99 -11.01 -1.69
N ARG A 68 -17.93 -9.84 -1.04
CA ARG A 68 -18.45 -8.58 -1.57
C ARG A 68 -17.50 -7.86 -2.55
N TYR A 69 -16.23 -7.74 -2.19
CA TYR A 69 -15.27 -6.87 -2.87
C TYR A 69 -14.15 -7.64 -3.59
N GLY A 70 -14.08 -8.96 -3.43
CA GLY A 70 -13.00 -9.80 -3.94
C GLY A 70 -11.69 -9.60 -3.19
N LYS A 71 -10.99 -8.50 -3.46
CA LYS A 71 -9.67 -8.20 -2.89
C LYS A 71 -9.80 -7.32 -1.65
N VAL A 72 -9.29 -7.83 -0.53
CA VAL A 72 -9.39 -7.15 0.76
C VAL A 72 -8.01 -6.97 1.40
N ALA A 73 -7.79 -5.78 1.95
CA ALA A 73 -6.70 -5.50 2.86
C ALA A 73 -7.23 -5.18 4.26
N LEU A 74 -6.41 -5.44 5.27
CA LEU A 74 -6.65 -5.11 6.67
C LEU A 74 -5.62 -4.05 7.10
N LEU A 75 -6.07 -2.82 7.35
CA LEU A 75 -5.25 -1.72 7.83
C LEU A 75 -5.19 -1.70 9.35
N LEU A 76 -4.04 -2.05 9.91
CA LEU A 76 -3.81 -2.04 11.34
C LEU A 76 -3.45 -0.63 11.82
N VAL A 77 -4.24 -0.12 12.76
CA VAL A 77 -3.97 1.14 13.46
C VAL A 77 -3.73 0.80 14.92
N THR A 78 -2.48 0.88 15.37
CA THR A 78 -2.10 0.52 16.74
C THR A 78 -0.89 1.29 17.21
N LYS A 79 -0.74 1.44 18.53
CA LYS A 79 0.49 1.90 19.17
C LYS A 79 1.35 0.75 19.73
N LYS A 80 0.89 -0.51 19.61
CA LYS A 80 1.55 -1.70 20.17
C LYS A 80 2.22 -2.54 19.06
N PRO A 81 3.56 -2.47 18.90
CA PRO A 81 4.30 -3.27 17.92
C PRO A 81 4.04 -4.78 17.95
N SER A 82 3.75 -5.35 19.13
CA SER A 82 3.48 -6.79 19.29
C SER A 82 2.26 -7.26 18.50
N LEU A 83 1.21 -6.43 18.42
CA LEU A 83 -0.04 -6.78 17.73
C LEU A 83 0.16 -6.90 16.21
N ILE A 84 1.11 -6.17 15.64
CA ILE A 84 1.44 -6.27 14.20
C ILE A 84 1.98 -7.66 13.88
N ARG A 85 2.93 -8.15 14.69
CA ARG A 85 3.49 -9.50 14.55
C ARG A 85 2.44 -10.57 14.82
N GLU A 86 1.59 -10.35 15.82
CA GLU A 86 0.50 -11.27 16.13
C GLU A 86 -0.45 -11.44 14.94
N VAL A 87 -0.95 -10.34 14.38
CA VAL A 87 -1.83 -10.38 13.18
C VAL A 87 -1.12 -11.01 12.00
N LYS A 88 0.14 -10.63 11.73
CA LYS A 88 0.86 -11.17 10.58
C LYS A 88 1.03 -12.68 10.65
N ASN A 89 1.30 -13.23 11.84
CA ASN A 89 1.46 -14.67 12.06
C ASN A 89 0.17 -15.49 11.92
N ARG A 90 -1.00 -14.85 11.87
CA ARG A 90 -2.27 -15.56 11.65
C ARG A 90 -2.52 -15.96 10.20
N ASN A 91 -1.73 -15.46 9.25
CA ASN A 91 -1.87 -15.74 7.82
C ASN A 91 -3.33 -15.61 7.34
N LEU A 92 -3.95 -14.48 7.71
CA LEU A 92 -5.30 -14.15 7.25
C LEU A 92 -5.30 -14.06 5.72
N LYS A 93 -6.43 -14.43 5.09
CA LYS A 93 -6.63 -14.33 3.64
C LYS A 93 -6.93 -12.88 3.23
N ALA A 94 -6.07 -11.93 3.58
CA ALA A 94 -6.16 -10.51 3.25
C ALA A 94 -4.75 -9.91 3.26
N LEU A 95 -4.53 -8.84 2.50
CA LEU A 95 -3.27 -8.09 2.62
C LEU A 95 -3.21 -7.43 4.00
N ILE A 96 -2.02 -7.37 4.59
CA ILE A 96 -1.81 -6.72 5.88
C ILE A 96 -1.13 -5.37 5.66
N TYR A 97 -1.87 -4.30 5.91
CA TYR A 97 -1.34 -2.94 5.92
C TYR A 97 -1.15 -2.47 7.35
N VAL A 98 -0.20 -1.57 7.55
CA VAL A 98 -0.02 -0.87 8.83
C VAL A 98 -0.05 0.63 8.58
N GLN A 99 -0.85 1.35 9.36
CA GLN A 99 -0.82 2.81 9.34
C GLN A 99 0.45 3.29 10.03
N GLY A 100 1.23 4.09 9.31
CA GLY A 100 2.43 4.71 9.84
C GLY A 100 2.16 5.90 10.75
N GLY A 101 3.25 6.51 11.23
CA GLY A 101 3.22 7.74 12.02
C GLY A 101 3.94 7.62 13.36
N ASP A 102 4.01 6.42 13.93
CA ASP A 102 4.84 6.12 15.09
C ASP A 102 6.10 5.36 14.65
N MET A 103 7.29 5.80 15.09
CA MET A 103 8.57 5.21 14.63
C MET A 103 8.73 3.75 15.06
N ARG A 104 8.20 3.37 16.24
CA ARG A 104 8.22 1.98 16.71
C ARG A 104 7.29 1.11 15.88
N VAL A 105 6.12 1.64 15.53
CA VAL A 105 5.14 0.98 14.65
C VAL A 105 5.70 0.83 13.24
N ASN A 106 6.26 1.89 12.66
CA ASN A 106 6.90 1.87 11.34
C ASN A 106 7.97 0.78 11.26
N ARG A 107 8.91 0.75 12.21
CA ARG A 107 9.96 -0.28 12.27
C ARG A 107 9.37 -1.68 12.41
N ALA A 108 8.42 -1.87 13.32
CA ALA A 108 7.83 -3.18 13.58
C ALA A 108 7.07 -3.73 12.37
N ALA A 109 6.37 -2.88 11.61
CA ALA A 109 5.72 -3.25 10.35
C ALA A 109 6.73 -3.80 9.33
N LEU A 110 7.84 -3.09 9.14
CA LEU A 110 8.89 -3.50 8.20
C LEU A 110 9.58 -4.79 8.65
N GLU A 111 9.91 -4.92 9.94
CA GLU A 111 10.54 -6.11 10.50
C GLU A 111 9.63 -7.35 10.46
N ALA A 112 8.33 -7.17 10.67
CA ALA A 112 7.33 -8.23 10.61
C ALA A 112 7.06 -8.71 9.18
N GLY A 113 7.47 -7.95 8.15
CA GLY A 113 7.23 -8.32 6.76
C GLY A 113 5.75 -8.21 6.37
N VAL A 114 5.06 -7.15 6.82
CA VAL A 114 3.69 -6.85 6.36
C VAL A 114 3.67 -6.55 4.85
N ASP A 115 2.48 -6.48 4.25
CA ASP A 115 2.40 -6.23 2.81
C ASP A 115 2.71 -4.78 2.47
N ALA A 116 2.22 -3.82 3.29
CA ALA A 116 2.56 -2.41 3.13
C ALA A 116 2.57 -1.61 4.45
N LEU A 117 3.43 -0.61 4.49
CA LEU A 117 3.41 0.49 5.47
C LEU A 117 2.84 1.74 4.78
N ILE A 118 1.70 2.23 5.26
CA ILE A 118 0.98 3.36 4.66
C ILE A 118 1.36 4.66 5.35
N SER A 119 1.85 5.65 4.60
CA SER A 119 2.16 7.00 5.10
C SER A 119 2.98 7.03 6.40
N PRO A 120 4.24 6.56 6.41
CA PRO A 120 5.10 6.58 7.60
C PRO A 120 5.25 7.96 8.26
N TRP A 121 5.02 9.03 7.52
CA TRP A 121 5.05 10.44 7.95
C TRP A 121 3.77 10.95 8.63
N LEU A 122 2.69 10.16 8.67
CA LEU A 122 1.38 10.63 9.17
C LEU A 122 1.46 11.13 10.63
N GLY A 123 1.04 12.38 10.86
CA GLY A 123 1.09 12.98 12.20
C GLY A 123 2.51 13.25 12.74
N ARG A 124 3.55 13.12 11.90
CA ARG A 124 4.95 13.36 12.28
C ARG A 124 5.43 14.74 11.86
N LYS A 125 6.59 15.13 12.41
CA LYS A 125 7.37 16.31 12.00
C LYS A 125 8.61 15.95 11.18
N ASP A 126 8.69 14.69 10.75
CA ASP A 126 9.76 14.10 9.94
C ASP A 126 9.17 13.01 9.02
N PRO A 127 9.93 12.50 8.02
CA PRO A 127 9.43 11.48 7.10
C PRO A 127 8.97 10.16 7.74
N GLY A 128 9.37 9.86 8.98
CA GLY A 128 9.10 8.57 9.63
C GLY A 128 9.81 7.39 8.94
N PHE A 129 10.73 7.67 8.02
CA PHE A 129 11.40 6.71 7.16
C PHE A 129 12.83 7.19 6.88
N ASP A 130 13.82 6.36 7.22
CA ASP A 130 15.23 6.64 7.04
C ASP A 130 15.91 5.54 6.20
N HIS A 131 17.22 5.66 5.98
CA HIS A 131 18.00 4.70 5.20
C HIS A 131 18.05 3.29 5.82
N VAL A 132 17.95 3.17 7.16
CA VAL A 132 17.90 1.88 7.85
C VAL A 132 16.56 1.20 7.58
N LEU A 133 15.46 1.94 7.72
CA LEU A 133 14.11 1.45 7.43
C LEU A 133 13.95 1.12 5.94
N ALA A 134 14.51 1.92 5.03
CA ALA A 134 14.54 1.62 3.60
C ALA A 134 15.25 0.28 3.30
N GLY A 135 16.41 0.05 3.92
CA GLY A 135 17.13 -1.23 3.80
C GLY A 135 16.37 -2.43 4.38
N ILE A 136 15.59 -2.24 5.45
CA ILE A 136 14.71 -3.30 5.97
C ILE A 136 13.55 -3.54 5.00
N ALA A 137 12.88 -2.48 4.53
CA ALA A 137 11.73 -2.57 3.63
C ALA A 137 12.09 -3.29 2.32
N ALA A 138 13.23 -2.96 1.70
CA ALA A 138 13.74 -3.63 0.51
C ALA A 138 13.99 -5.13 0.76
N ARG A 139 14.73 -5.48 1.83
CA ARG A 139 15.05 -6.88 2.15
C ARG A 139 13.82 -7.72 2.51
N ARG A 140 12.85 -7.12 3.19
CA ARG A 140 11.60 -7.77 3.61
C ARG A 140 10.50 -7.67 2.57
N ASN A 141 10.76 -7.01 1.44
CA ASN A 141 9.80 -6.77 0.36
C ASN A 141 8.51 -6.08 0.86
N VAL A 142 8.61 -5.18 1.84
CA VAL A 142 7.46 -4.44 2.38
C VAL A 142 7.26 -3.18 1.56
N ALA A 143 6.05 -2.98 1.05
CA ALA A 143 5.76 -1.83 0.21
C ALA A 143 5.52 -0.56 1.03
N ILE A 144 5.86 0.60 0.45
CA ILE A 144 5.50 1.92 1.01
C ILE A 144 4.32 2.49 0.23
N GLY A 145 3.22 2.76 0.94
CA GLY A 145 2.02 3.37 0.38
C GLY A 145 2.06 4.90 0.49
N PHE A 146 2.01 5.58 -0.66
CA PHE A 146 1.92 7.05 -0.76
C PHE A 146 0.46 7.47 -0.88
N SER A 147 -0.14 7.82 0.26
CA SER A 147 -1.55 8.20 0.35
C SER A 147 -1.79 9.67 0.01
N LEU A 148 -2.82 9.94 -0.80
CA LEU A 148 -3.32 11.29 -1.08
C LEU A 148 -4.17 11.86 0.06
N ALA A 149 -4.94 11.04 0.79
CA ALA A 149 -5.92 11.50 1.77
C ALA A 149 -5.40 12.57 2.77
N PRO A 150 -4.18 12.45 3.35
CA PRO A 150 -3.65 13.47 4.25
C PRO A 150 -3.51 14.86 3.61
N LEU A 151 -3.23 14.94 2.30
CA LEU A 151 -3.08 16.20 1.58
C LEU A 151 -4.42 16.92 1.36
N LEU A 152 -5.51 16.16 1.20
CA LEU A 152 -6.86 16.70 0.99
C LEU A 152 -7.41 17.37 2.24
N ARG A 153 -7.06 16.83 3.41
CA ARG A 153 -7.56 17.29 4.72
C ARG A 153 -6.66 18.33 5.38
N ALA A 154 -5.42 18.47 4.89
CA ALA A 154 -4.43 19.39 5.44
C ALA A 154 -4.64 20.85 5.04
N ASN A 155 -4.36 21.76 5.97
CA ASN A 155 -4.21 23.18 5.66
C ASN A 155 -2.94 23.45 4.81
N PRO A 156 -2.76 24.65 4.23
CA PRO A 156 -1.62 24.91 3.33
C PRO A 156 -0.24 24.65 3.96
N TYR A 157 -0.05 25.00 5.23
CA TYR A 157 1.21 24.79 5.93
C TYR A 157 1.50 23.29 6.12
N GLU A 158 0.52 22.55 6.62
CA GLU A 158 0.60 21.09 6.79
C GLU A 158 0.85 20.38 5.46
N ARG A 159 0.18 20.81 4.39
CA ARG A 159 0.31 20.22 3.06
C ARG A 159 1.74 20.32 2.55
N VAL A 160 2.41 21.46 2.72
CA VAL A 160 3.82 21.65 2.36
C VAL A 160 4.71 20.69 3.16
N GLN A 161 4.45 20.51 4.46
CA GLN A 161 5.22 19.58 5.28
C GLN A 161 5.05 18.12 4.83
N ILE A 162 3.80 17.71 4.57
CA ILE A 162 3.49 16.36 4.09
C ILE A 162 4.18 16.09 2.75
N LEU A 163 4.06 17.01 1.77
CA LEU A 163 4.74 16.88 0.48
C LEU A 163 6.27 16.76 0.63
N ARG A 164 6.87 17.57 1.51
CA ARG A 164 8.30 17.48 1.81
C ARG A 164 8.70 16.11 2.37
N PHE A 165 7.88 15.53 3.25
CA PHE A 165 8.13 14.22 3.84
C PHE A 165 7.94 13.08 2.85
N MET A 166 6.91 13.18 1.99
CA MET A 166 6.68 12.26 0.89
C MET A 166 7.84 12.27 -0.10
N ALA A 167 8.31 13.44 -0.54
CA ALA A 167 9.44 13.56 -1.46
C ALA A 167 10.74 12.97 -0.88
N LYS A 168 11.05 13.22 0.42
CA LYS A 168 12.19 12.59 1.10
C LYS A 168 12.06 11.07 1.20
N THR A 169 10.86 10.58 1.47
CA THR A 169 10.60 9.13 1.52
C THR A 169 10.76 8.51 0.13
N TRP A 170 10.28 9.20 -0.91
CA TRP A 170 10.45 8.78 -2.30
C TRP A 170 11.92 8.61 -2.68
N GLN A 171 12.79 9.58 -2.35
CA GLN A 171 14.23 9.48 -2.61
C GLN A 171 14.85 8.21 -2.03
N LEU A 172 14.44 7.81 -0.83
CA LEU A 172 14.90 6.58 -0.18
C LEU A 172 14.29 5.33 -0.81
N VAL A 173 12.98 5.36 -1.10
CA VAL A 173 12.28 4.26 -1.78
C VAL A 173 12.92 3.96 -3.13
N ASP A 174 13.24 4.99 -3.91
CA ASP A 174 13.87 4.83 -5.22
C ASP A 174 15.31 4.31 -5.09
N LYS A 175 16.13 4.96 -4.24
CA LYS A 175 17.52 4.56 -4.00
C LYS A 175 17.68 3.10 -3.56
N TYR A 176 16.77 2.61 -2.71
CA TYR A 176 16.83 1.24 -2.18
C TYR A 176 15.94 0.26 -2.96
N SER A 177 15.31 0.68 -4.06
CA SER A 177 14.38 -0.14 -4.85
C SER A 177 13.26 -0.78 -4.01
N VAL A 178 12.76 -0.03 -3.02
CA VAL A 178 11.69 -0.50 -2.14
C VAL A 178 10.39 -0.60 -2.95
N PRO A 179 9.59 -1.67 -2.80
CA PRO A 179 8.26 -1.71 -3.40
C PRO A 179 7.40 -0.52 -2.96
N ARG A 180 6.58 0.01 -3.85
CA ARG A 180 5.79 1.21 -3.56
C ARG A 180 4.51 1.27 -4.37
N PHE A 181 3.53 1.99 -3.88
CA PHE A 181 2.36 2.34 -4.67
C PHE A 181 1.81 3.72 -4.27
N ILE A 182 1.07 4.33 -5.18
CA ILE A 182 0.31 5.55 -4.92
C ILE A 182 -1.15 5.14 -4.74
N THR A 183 -1.86 5.80 -3.81
CA THR A 183 -3.26 5.46 -3.51
C THR A 183 -4.01 6.69 -3.03
N SER A 184 -5.32 6.72 -3.25
CA SER A 184 -6.19 7.70 -2.62
C SER A 184 -6.29 7.53 -1.10
N SER A 185 -6.29 6.29 -0.58
CA SER A 185 -6.73 5.95 0.79
C SER A 185 -8.10 6.53 1.12
N ALA A 186 -9.00 6.58 0.14
CA ALA A 186 -10.25 7.30 0.21
C ALA A 186 -11.21 6.71 1.26
N GLU A 187 -11.69 7.55 2.18
CA GLU A 187 -12.73 7.20 3.16
C GLU A 187 -14.12 7.68 2.71
N SER A 188 -14.20 8.43 1.62
CA SER A 188 -15.45 8.80 0.94
C SER A 188 -15.25 8.91 -0.58
N ARG A 189 -16.34 8.87 -1.35
CA ARG A 189 -16.29 9.04 -2.81
C ARG A 189 -15.58 10.32 -3.27
N TRP A 190 -15.56 11.37 -2.44
CA TRP A 190 -14.97 12.67 -2.76
C TRP A 190 -13.44 12.67 -2.71
N GLU A 191 -12.84 11.65 -2.11
CA GLU A 191 -11.39 11.51 -1.98
C GLU A 191 -10.78 10.63 -3.09
N VAL A 192 -11.60 9.92 -3.86
CA VAL A 192 -11.14 9.10 -4.99
C VAL A 192 -10.58 10.00 -6.08
N ARG A 193 -9.44 9.62 -6.66
CA ARG A 193 -8.84 10.28 -7.83
C ARG A 193 -8.49 9.22 -8.86
N GLY A 194 -8.65 9.56 -10.14
CA GLY A 194 -8.33 8.63 -11.22
C GLY A 194 -6.82 8.40 -11.36
N PRO A 195 -6.40 7.40 -12.16
CA PRO A 195 -4.99 7.03 -12.30
C PRO A 195 -4.08 8.19 -12.70
N ARG A 196 -4.52 9.07 -13.62
CA ARG A 196 -3.70 10.21 -14.09
C ARG A 196 -3.43 11.24 -12.99
N ASP A 197 -4.42 11.50 -12.15
CA ASP A 197 -4.29 12.44 -11.02
C ASP A 197 -3.37 11.87 -9.94
N LEU A 198 -3.51 10.57 -9.64
CA LEU A 198 -2.59 9.88 -8.72
C LEU A 198 -1.16 9.82 -9.28
N MET A 199 -0.97 9.60 -10.59
CA MET A 199 0.36 9.72 -11.20
C MET A 199 0.93 11.13 -11.06
N SER A 200 0.10 12.16 -11.17
CA SER A 200 0.51 13.56 -11.00
C SER A 200 0.98 13.84 -9.57
N LEU A 201 0.39 13.20 -8.56
CA LEU A 201 0.94 13.20 -7.20
C LEU A 201 2.37 12.64 -7.20
N GLY A 202 2.59 11.46 -7.81
CA GLY A 202 3.92 10.86 -7.91
C GLY A 202 4.95 11.80 -8.55
N ILE A 203 4.59 12.43 -9.66
CA ILE A 203 5.45 13.40 -10.36
C ILE A 203 5.79 14.60 -9.46
N ASN A 204 4.82 15.14 -8.72
CA ASN A 204 5.05 16.22 -7.75
C ASN A 204 6.00 15.82 -6.61
N LEU A 205 6.14 14.53 -6.31
CA LEU A 205 7.09 14.03 -5.31
C LEU A 205 8.50 13.81 -5.88
N GLY A 206 8.68 13.92 -7.20
CA GLY A 206 9.93 13.69 -7.91
C GLY A 206 10.03 12.31 -8.59
N MET A 207 8.91 11.62 -8.83
CA MET A 207 8.90 10.43 -9.68
C MET A 207 8.92 10.81 -11.16
N GLU A 208 9.70 10.12 -11.97
CA GLU A 208 9.54 10.12 -13.42
C GLU A 208 8.20 9.48 -13.80
N PHE A 209 7.64 9.87 -14.96
CA PHE A 209 6.35 9.34 -15.42
C PHE A 209 6.29 7.79 -15.42
N PRO A 210 7.31 7.04 -15.90
CA PRO A 210 7.30 5.58 -15.81
C PRO A 210 7.27 5.04 -14.38
N GLN A 211 7.91 5.72 -13.42
CA GLN A 211 7.92 5.33 -12.01
C GLN A 211 6.55 5.57 -11.35
N ALA A 212 5.93 6.71 -11.64
CA ALA A 212 4.57 7.01 -11.17
C ALA A 212 3.55 5.99 -11.71
N ARG A 213 3.65 5.67 -13.01
CA ARG A 213 2.82 4.64 -13.64
C ARG A 213 3.05 3.25 -13.05
N ALA A 214 4.31 2.85 -12.85
CA ALA A 214 4.64 1.57 -12.23
C ALA A 214 4.06 1.45 -10.81
N SER A 215 3.95 2.57 -10.10
CA SER A 215 3.36 2.64 -8.75
C SER A 215 1.83 2.42 -8.72
N LEU A 216 1.17 2.43 -9.88
CA LEU A 216 -0.25 2.08 -10.04
C LEU A 216 -0.47 0.80 -10.86
N ASN A 217 0.59 0.15 -11.34
CA ASN A 217 0.51 -1.06 -12.17
C ASN A 217 1.45 -2.15 -11.65
N PHE A 218 2.74 -2.07 -12.01
CA PHE A 218 3.71 -3.14 -11.76
C PHE A 218 3.82 -3.54 -10.29
N TYR A 219 3.98 -2.56 -9.39
CA TYR A 219 4.16 -2.84 -7.98
C TYR A 219 2.87 -3.33 -7.31
N PRO A 220 1.70 -2.70 -7.50
CA PRO A 220 0.41 -3.27 -7.10
C PRO A 220 0.21 -4.72 -7.53
N ARG A 221 0.43 -5.06 -8.82
CA ARG A 221 0.30 -6.44 -9.33
C ARG A 221 1.21 -7.41 -8.57
N LYS A 222 2.47 -7.04 -8.32
CA LYS A 222 3.42 -7.86 -7.56
C LYS A 222 2.98 -8.09 -6.12
N ILE A 223 2.34 -7.11 -5.48
CA ILE A 223 1.80 -7.24 -4.12
C ILE A 223 0.57 -8.18 -4.13
N LEU A 224 -0.34 -8.00 -5.09
CA LEU A 224 -1.55 -8.83 -5.21
C LEU A 224 -1.26 -10.31 -5.48
N LEU A 225 -0.13 -10.65 -6.11
CA LEU A 225 0.30 -12.04 -6.27
C LEU A 225 0.47 -12.79 -4.94
N ARG A 226 0.60 -12.09 -3.80
CA ARG A 226 0.70 -12.69 -2.47
C ARG A 226 -0.65 -13.10 -1.87
N LEU A 227 -1.76 -12.69 -2.48
CA LEU A 227 -3.11 -13.13 -2.08
C LEU A 227 -3.44 -14.54 -2.62
N LYS A 228 -2.59 -15.10 -3.49
CA LYS A 228 -2.75 -16.45 -4.05
C LYS A 228 -2.48 -17.53 -3.00
#